data_AF-A0A7X8R0W8-F1
#
_entry.id   AF-A0A7X8R0W8-F1
#
_cell.length_a   1.000
_cell.length_b   1.000
_cell.length_c   1.000
_cell.angle_alpha   90.00
_cell.angle_beta   90.00
_cell.angle_gamma   90.00
#
_symmetry.space_group_name_H-M   'P 1'
#
loop_
_entity.id
_entity.type
_entity.pdbx_description
1 polymer ?
#
loop_
_entity_poly.entity_id
_entity_poly.type
_entity_poly.pdbx_seq_one_letter_code
_entity_poly.pdbx_strand_id
1 'polypeptide(L)'
;MKGKIYKSGYAVIAVIVLFFIVTSTVSFCEDSIPEDTSVANVRGKVTRVLDSREDDIDYSGGSIQDAYQIVEIKITTDGPYKGKLIEAEYALSMSFSEKQKDALLKPGNEVLMVLELDDTGGISQAYIYSVVRDKHLLLLLIIFSVIILSVGR
;
A
#
# COMPACT_ATOMS: atom_id res chain seq x y z
N MET A 1 33.34 -35.40 -18.22
CA MET A 1 33.13 -34.04 -17.64
C MET A 1 31.68 -33.51 -17.67
N LYS A 2 30.76 -34.04 -18.50
CA LYS A 2 29.38 -33.50 -18.59
C LYS A 2 28.50 -33.78 -17.35
N GLY A 3 28.71 -34.88 -16.61
CA GLY A 3 27.88 -35.28 -15.47
C GLY A 3 27.88 -34.34 -14.24
N LYS A 4 28.93 -33.53 -14.05
CA LYS A 4 29.07 -32.65 -12.86
C LYS A 4 28.26 -31.35 -13.00
N ILE A 5 28.06 -30.89 -14.25
CA ILE A 5 27.31 -29.68 -14.57
C ILE A 5 25.80 -29.91 -14.38
N TYR A 6 25.29 -31.09 -14.75
CA TYR A 6 23.88 -31.43 -14.55
C TYR A 6 23.51 -31.54 -13.05
N LYS A 7 24.38 -32.13 -12.21
CA LYS A 7 24.16 -32.18 -10.75
C LYS A 7 24.12 -30.78 -10.11
N SER A 8 24.95 -29.85 -10.58
CA SER A 8 24.94 -28.45 -10.11
C SER A 8 23.65 -27.73 -10.51
N GLY A 9 23.16 -27.95 -11.73
CA GLY A 9 21.87 -27.40 -12.19
C GLY A 9 20.68 -27.85 -11.34
N TYR A 10 20.59 -29.15 -11.02
CA TYR A 10 19.54 -29.66 -10.13
C TYR A 10 19.67 -29.12 -8.69
N ALA A 11 20.89 -28.92 -8.20
CA ALA A 11 21.12 -28.33 -6.88
C ALA A 11 20.67 -26.86 -6.83
N VAL A 12 20.95 -26.06 -7.87
CA VAL A 12 20.49 -24.67 -7.97
C VAL A 12 18.96 -24.60 -8.08
N ILE A 13 18.35 -25.47 -8.89
CA ILE A 13 16.88 -25.55 -9.00
C ILE A 13 16.26 -25.95 -7.65
N ALA A 14 16.85 -26.92 -6.95
CA ALA A 14 16.37 -27.34 -5.63
C ALA A 14 16.46 -26.22 -4.58
N VAL A 15 17.52 -25.42 -4.61
CA VAL A 15 17.68 -24.25 -3.71
C VAL A 15 16.66 -23.16 -4.03
N ILE A 16 16.37 -22.90 -5.31
CA ILE A 16 15.35 -21.93 -5.71
C ILE A 16 13.96 -22.41 -5.26
N VAL A 17 13.63 -23.68 -5.49
CA VAL A 17 12.35 -24.27 -5.04
C VAL A 17 12.23 -24.23 -3.53
N LEU A 18 13.30 -24.54 -2.78
CA LEU A 18 13.32 -24.44 -1.32
C LEU A 18 13.12 -23.00 -0.85
N PHE A 19 13.73 -22.01 -1.51
CA PHE A 19 13.54 -20.60 -1.20
C PHE A 19 12.08 -20.15 -1.38
N PHE A 20 11.41 -20.58 -2.45
CA PHE A 20 9.98 -20.31 -2.67
C PHE A 20 9.05 -21.00 -1.65
N ILE A 21 9.41 -22.20 -1.19
CA ILE A 21 8.64 -22.91 -0.16
C ILE A 21 8.77 -22.17 1.19
N VAL A 22 9.97 -21.70 1.55
CA VAL A 22 10.22 -21.01 2.83
C VAL A 22 9.59 -19.61 2.86
N THR A 23 9.49 -18.91 1.73
CA THR A 23 8.86 -17.57 1.67
C THR A 23 7.34 -17.60 1.70
N SER A 24 6.72 -18.78 1.63
CA SER A 24 5.25 -18.93 1.64
C SER A 24 4.61 -18.62 3.00
N THR A 25 5.40 -18.48 4.07
CA THR A 25 4.91 -18.03 5.38
C THR A 25 4.97 -16.51 5.47
N VAL A 26 4.18 -15.82 4.63
CA VAL A 26 3.93 -14.40 4.81
C VAL A 26 2.98 -14.27 5.99
N SER A 27 3.53 -13.97 7.17
CA SER A 27 2.74 -13.69 8.37
C SER A 27 2.13 -12.30 8.22
N PHE A 28 0.81 -12.23 8.11
CA PHE A 28 0.10 -10.97 8.31
C PHE A 28 0.22 -10.62 9.81
N CYS A 29 0.67 -9.41 10.11
CA CYS A 29 0.65 -8.88 11.46
C CYS A 29 -0.82 -8.59 11.79
N GLU A 30 -1.44 -9.44 12.61
CA GLU A 30 -2.77 -9.17 13.16
C GLU A 30 -2.58 -8.17 14.30
N ASP A 31 -2.66 -6.88 13.94
CA ASP A 31 -2.68 -5.80 14.92
C ASP A 31 -4.01 -5.91 15.66
N SER A 32 -3.96 -6.37 16.92
CA SER A 32 -5.14 -6.46 17.78
C SER A 32 -5.55 -5.05 18.20
N ILE A 33 -6.29 -4.37 17.33
CA ILE A 33 -7.01 -3.14 17.63
C ILE A 33 -8.13 -3.48 18.64
N PRO A 34 -8.34 -2.68 19.70
CA PRO A 34 -9.37 -2.95 20.71
C PRO A 34 -10.74 -3.25 20.08
N GLU A 35 -11.40 -4.25 20.66
CA GLU A 35 -12.51 -5.06 20.16
C GLU A 35 -13.82 -4.31 19.86
N ASP A 36 -13.85 -2.98 19.99
CA ASP A 36 -15.08 -2.17 19.92
C ASP A 36 -15.28 -1.39 18.61
N THR A 37 -14.28 -1.30 17.72
CA THR A 37 -14.46 -0.67 16.40
C THR A 37 -14.25 -1.70 15.29
N SER A 38 -15.34 -2.12 14.65
CA SER A 38 -15.26 -3.02 13.50
C SER A 38 -14.60 -2.28 12.33
N VAL A 39 -13.36 -2.65 12.01
CA VAL A 39 -12.59 -2.06 10.91
C VAL A 39 -12.39 -3.06 9.77
N ALA A 40 -12.49 -2.59 8.53
CA ALA A 40 -12.24 -3.39 7.35
C ALA A 40 -11.12 -2.80 6.49
N ASN A 41 -10.05 -3.56 6.29
CA ASN A 41 -8.96 -3.18 5.39
C ASN A 41 -9.33 -3.49 3.94
N VAL A 42 -9.28 -2.48 3.07
CA VAL A 42 -9.65 -2.62 1.66
C VAL A 42 -8.66 -1.87 0.74
N ARG A 43 -8.64 -2.28 -0.52
CA ARG A 43 -7.93 -1.60 -1.61
C ARG A 43 -8.95 -0.94 -2.52
N GLY A 44 -8.63 0.27 -2.97
CA GLY A 44 -9.46 1.02 -3.87
C GLY A 44 -8.66 1.73 -4.96
N LYS A 45 -9.39 2.29 -5.91
CA LYS A 45 -8.86 3.13 -6.98
C LYS A 45 -9.54 4.49 -6.94
N VAL A 46 -8.73 5.55 -6.88
CA VAL A 46 -9.20 6.95 -6.91
C VAL A 46 -9.93 7.21 -8.22
N THR A 47 -11.17 7.64 -8.14
CA THR A 47 -11.98 8.05 -9.29
C THR A 47 -11.89 9.55 -9.51
N ARG A 48 -11.91 10.33 -8.42
CA ARG A 48 -11.90 11.80 -8.47
C ARG A 48 -11.35 12.39 -7.16
N VAL A 49 -10.73 13.57 -7.26
CA VAL A 49 -10.39 14.39 -6.09
C VAL A 49 -11.56 15.34 -5.83
N LEU A 50 -12.07 15.35 -4.61
CA LEU A 50 -13.23 16.15 -4.23
C LEU A 50 -12.82 17.49 -3.63
N ASP A 51 -11.91 17.46 -2.65
CA ASP A 51 -11.50 18.65 -1.93
C ASP A 51 -10.10 18.50 -1.28
N SER A 52 -9.58 19.59 -0.74
CA SER A 52 -8.35 19.64 0.06
C SER A 52 -8.56 20.58 1.24
N ARG A 53 -8.23 20.12 2.44
CA ARG A 53 -8.32 20.89 3.67
C ARG A 53 -6.92 21.13 4.23
N GLU A 54 -6.65 22.35 4.66
CA GLU A 54 -5.43 22.72 5.36
C GLU A 54 -5.84 23.32 6.71
N ASP A 55 -5.33 22.76 7.80
CA ASP A 55 -5.56 23.21 9.16
C ASP A 55 -4.22 23.67 9.77
N ASP A 56 -4.19 24.89 10.29
CA ASP A 56 -3.04 25.41 11.04
C ASP A 56 -3.20 25.06 12.52
N ILE A 57 -2.27 24.26 13.03
CA ILE A 57 -2.19 23.89 14.44
C ILE A 57 -1.12 24.76 15.10
N ASP A 58 -1.57 25.81 15.79
CA ASP A 58 -0.71 26.66 16.62
C ASP A 58 -0.31 25.93 17.91
N TYR A 59 0.99 25.87 18.20
CA TYR A 59 1.53 25.33 19.44
C TYR A 59 2.62 26.27 20.00
N SER A 60 3.00 26.10 21.26
CA SER A 60 3.92 27.03 21.95
C SER A 60 5.32 27.16 21.31
N GLY A 61 5.66 26.32 20.32
CA GLY A 61 6.94 26.33 19.58
C GLY A 61 6.83 26.71 18.10
N GLY A 62 5.66 27.06 17.59
CA GLY A 62 5.44 27.40 16.17
C GLY A 62 4.03 27.04 15.68
N SER A 63 3.85 26.97 14.36
CA SER A 63 2.65 26.40 13.73
C SER A 63 3.03 25.13 12.96
N ILE A 64 2.20 24.10 13.03
CA ILE A 64 2.25 22.93 12.15
C ILE A 64 1.07 23.04 11.21
N GLN A 65 1.30 22.82 9.92
CA GLN A 65 0.24 22.77 8.94
C GLN A 65 -0.13 21.32 8.65
N ASP A 66 -1.35 20.94 9.01
CA ASP A 66 -1.96 19.66 8.70
C ASP A 66 -2.74 19.78 7.40
N ALA A 67 -2.45 18.93 6.42
CA ALA A 67 -3.13 18.96 5.14
C ALA A 67 -3.79 17.60 4.85
N TYR A 68 -5.06 17.64 4.45
CA TYR A 68 -5.86 16.48 4.12
C TYR A 68 -6.40 16.62 2.71
N GLN A 69 -6.43 15.52 1.97
CA GLN A 69 -7.06 15.44 0.66
C GLN A 69 -8.28 14.51 0.74
N ILE A 70 -9.43 15.00 0.29
CA ILE A 70 -10.68 14.25 0.26
C ILE A 70 -10.89 13.72 -1.15
N VAL A 71 -11.02 12.40 -1.29
CA VAL A 71 -11.09 11.72 -2.59
C VAL A 71 -12.26 10.74 -2.68
N GLU A 72 -12.83 10.64 -3.86
CA GLU A 72 -13.79 9.61 -4.22
C GLU A 72 -13.04 8.38 -4.70
N ILE A 73 -13.37 7.22 -4.14
CA ILE A 73 -12.68 5.97 -4.40
C ILE A 73 -13.68 4.86 -4.70
N LYS A 74 -13.36 4.06 -5.72
CA LYS A 74 -14.03 2.79 -5.98
C LYS A 74 -13.29 1.66 -5.30
N ILE A 75 -13.97 0.91 -4.44
CA ILE A 75 -13.39 -0.26 -3.78
C ILE A 75 -13.15 -1.38 -4.80
N THR A 76 -11.94 -1.92 -4.83
CA THR A 76 -11.53 -2.97 -5.76
C THR A 76 -11.34 -4.34 -5.12
N THR A 77 -11.13 -4.38 -3.79
CA THR A 77 -10.98 -5.64 -3.05
C THR A 77 -12.26 -6.49 -3.12
N ASP A 78 -12.09 -7.80 -3.25
CA ASP A 78 -13.19 -8.76 -3.18
C ASP A 78 -13.81 -8.78 -1.79
N GLY A 79 -15.14 -8.71 -1.72
CA GLY A 79 -15.86 -8.64 -0.45
C GLY A 79 -17.17 -7.86 -0.55
N PRO A 80 -17.83 -7.62 0.60
CA PRO A 80 -19.18 -7.01 0.67
C PRO A 80 -19.22 -5.54 0.20
N TYR A 81 -18.06 -4.88 0.15
CA TYR A 81 -17.95 -3.48 -0.26
C TYR A 81 -17.42 -3.30 -1.69
N LYS A 82 -17.14 -4.40 -2.41
CA LYS A 82 -16.56 -4.35 -3.76
C LYS A 82 -17.41 -3.49 -4.69
N GLY A 83 -16.76 -2.57 -5.40
CA GLY A 83 -17.38 -1.73 -6.41
C GLY A 83 -18.16 -0.53 -5.87
N LYS A 84 -18.33 -0.39 -4.55
CA LYS A 84 -18.93 0.81 -3.95
C LYS A 84 -18.02 2.02 -4.17
N LEU A 85 -18.65 3.17 -4.40
CA LEU A 85 -18.00 4.48 -4.40
C LEU A 85 -18.14 5.06 -2.99
N ILE A 86 -17.01 5.44 -2.41
CA ILE A 86 -16.95 6.03 -1.07
C ILE A 86 -16.06 7.27 -1.11
N GLU A 87 -16.29 8.16 -0.16
CA GLU A 87 -15.38 9.24 0.15
C GLU A 87 -14.36 8.75 1.18
N ALA A 88 -13.11 9.12 1.01
CA ALA A 88 -12.05 8.77 1.94
C ALA A 88 -11.06 9.93 2.10
N GLU A 89 -10.53 10.04 3.31
CA GLU A 89 -9.56 11.07 3.68
C GLU A 89 -8.13 10.54 3.54
N TYR A 90 -7.27 11.38 2.98
CA TYR A 90 -5.84 11.11 2.86
C TYR A 90 -5.04 12.20 3.55
N ALA A 91 -4.37 11.84 4.64
CA ALA A 91 -3.46 12.74 5.34
C ALA A 91 -2.19 12.95 4.50
N LEU A 92 -1.91 14.19 4.13
CA LEU A 92 -0.67 14.59 3.49
C LEU A 92 0.35 14.83 4.61
N SER A 93 1.45 14.08 4.60
CA SER A 93 2.45 14.15 5.67
C SER A 93 2.95 15.59 5.88
N MET A 94 3.04 16.00 7.16
CA MET A 94 3.66 17.24 7.61
C MET A 94 5.11 17.28 7.11
N SER A 95 5.39 18.01 6.03
CA SER A 95 6.75 18.17 5.53
C SER A 95 7.05 19.63 5.27
N PHE A 96 8.10 20.09 5.95
CA PHE A 96 8.70 21.43 5.97
C PHE A 96 9.27 21.90 4.60
N SER A 97 8.82 21.34 3.48
CA SER A 97 9.34 21.66 2.14
C SER A 97 8.21 21.90 1.15
N GLU A 98 8.15 23.12 0.60
CA GLU A 98 7.13 23.69 -0.30
C GLU A 98 6.92 22.94 -1.65
N LYS A 99 7.46 21.73 -1.83
CA LYS A 99 7.41 20.96 -3.08
C LYS A 99 6.78 19.58 -2.88
N GLN A 100 5.55 19.52 -2.38
CA GLN A 100 4.79 18.28 -2.17
C GLN A 100 3.80 17.90 -3.29
N LYS A 101 4.01 18.36 -4.54
CA LYS A 101 3.09 18.01 -5.65
C LYS A 101 3.05 16.52 -5.99
N ASP A 102 4.07 15.77 -5.61
CA ASP A 102 4.18 14.33 -5.88
C ASP A 102 3.48 13.45 -4.81
N ALA A 103 3.12 14.03 -3.66
CA ALA A 103 2.39 13.31 -2.61
C ALA A 103 0.87 13.26 -2.88
N LEU A 104 0.34 14.16 -3.71
CA LEU A 104 -1.09 14.29 -3.98
C LEU A 104 -1.63 13.11 -4.79
N LEU A 105 -2.79 12.59 -4.37
CA LEU A 105 -3.52 11.57 -5.09
C LEU A 105 -4.16 12.14 -6.35
N LYS A 106 -4.15 11.34 -7.41
CA LYS A 106 -4.74 11.63 -8.72
C LYS A 106 -5.70 10.51 -9.13
N PRO A 107 -6.69 10.81 -10.00
CA PRO A 107 -7.53 9.79 -10.60
C PRO A 107 -6.69 8.66 -11.20
N GLY A 108 -7.03 7.43 -10.84
CA GLY A 108 -6.33 6.23 -11.26
C GLY A 108 -5.29 5.69 -10.28
N ASN A 109 -4.90 6.44 -9.25
CA ASN A 109 -4.05 5.90 -8.19
C ASN A 109 -4.76 4.78 -7.42
N GLU A 110 -4.00 3.75 -7.09
CA GLU A 110 -4.46 2.63 -6.27
C GLU A 110 -3.98 2.86 -4.85
N VAL A 111 -4.88 2.71 -3.88
CA VAL A 111 -4.61 3.02 -2.47
C VAL A 111 -5.12 1.91 -1.57
N LEU A 112 -4.53 1.83 -0.40
CA LEU A 112 -4.92 0.98 0.71
C LEU A 112 -5.63 1.83 1.75
N MET A 113 -6.75 1.34 2.24
CA MET A 113 -7.66 2.08 3.10
C MET A 113 -8.16 1.21 4.24
N VAL A 114 -8.50 1.87 5.35
CA VAL A 114 -9.28 1.29 6.45
C VAL A 114 -10.68 1.88 6.37
N LEU A 115 -11.70 1.03 6.43
CA LEU A 115 -13.08 1.42 6.61
C LEU A 115 -13.43 1.26 8.09
N GLU A 116 -13.91 2.32 8.72
CA GLU A 116 -14.57 2.23 10.01
C GLU A 116 -16.03 1.89 9.80
N LEU A 117 -16.51 0.85 10.47
CA LEU A 117 -17.88 0.37 10.34
C LEU A 117 -18.70 0.78 11.55
N ASP A 118 -19.98 1.09 11.32
CA ASP A 118 -20.96 1.25 12.39
C ASP A 118 -21.42 -0.12 12.93
N ASP A 119 -22.22 -0.10 14.01
CA ASP A 119 -22.78 -1.30 14.65
C ASP A 119 -23.65 -2.17 13.70
N THR A 120 -24.07 -1.62 12.56
CA THR A 120 -24.87 -2.31 11.53
C THR A 120 -24.02 -2.87 10.38
N GLY A 121 -22.70 -2.64 10.40
CA GLY A 121 -21.78 -2.99 9.31
C GLY A 121 -21.84 -2.02 8.12
N GLY A 122 -22.45 -0.85 8.29
CA GLY A 122 -22.38 0.27 7.36
C GLY A 122 -21.02 0.95 7.41
N ILE A 123 -20.60 1.60 6.32
CA ILE A 123 -19.34 2.35 6.29
C ILE A 123 -19.62 3.71 6.95
N SER A 124 -19.00 3.97 8.10
CA SER A 124 -19.08 5.24 8.81
C SER A 124 -18.05 6.23 8.26
N GLN A 125 -16.77 5.83 8.24
CA GLN A 125 -15.66 6.64 7.77
C GLN A 125 -14.64 5.79 7.01
N ALA A 126 -13.79 6.42 6.20
CA ALA A 126 -12.74 5.75 5.46
C ALA A 126 -11.46 6.58 5.39
N TYR A 127 -10.34 5.95 5.70
CA TYR A 127 -9.03 6.59 5.74
C TYR A 127 -8.04 5.88 4.85
N ILE A 128 -7.30 6.65 4.06
CA ILE A 128 -6.21 6.16 3.22
C ILE A 128 -4.92 6.22 4.01
N TYR A 129 -4.35 5.05 4.31
CA TYR A 129 -3.09 4.96 5.05
C TYR A 129 -1.88 4.75 4.14
N SER A 130 -2.07 4.29 2.90
CA SER A 130 -0.95 4.12 1.96
C SER A 130 -1.36 4.08 0.50
N VAL A 131 -0.43 4.48 -0.38
CA VAL A 131 -0.52 4.28 -1.83
C VAL A 131 0.07 2.92 -2.19
N VAL A 132 -0.59 2.19 -3.09
CA VAL A 132 -0.11 0.89 -3.54
C VAL A 132 1.14 1.03 -4.39
N ARG A 133 2.21 0.31 -4.02
CA ARG A 133 3.52 0.40 -4.66
C ARG A 133 4.02 -0.92 -5.28
N ASP A 134 3.20 -1.98 -5.21
CA ASP A 134 3.57 -3.34 -5.64
C ASP A 134 4.15 -3.39 -7.05
N LYS A 135 3.51 -2.71 -8.00
CA LYS A 135 3.93 -2.70 -9.42
C LYS A 135 5.32 -2.10 -9.62
N HIS A 136 5.63 -1.04 -8.88
CA HIS A 136 6.92 -0.36 -8.97
C HIS A 136 8.02 -1.13 -8.25
N LEU A 137 7.70 -1.71 -7.09
CA LEU A 137 8.61 -2.59 -6.36
C LEU A 137 8.94 -3.85 -7.15
N LEU A 138 7.95 -4.45 -7.82
CA LEU A 138 8.15 -5.59 -8.70
C LEU A 138 9.06 -5.24 -9.88
N LEU A 139 8.83 -4.10 -10.55
CA LEU A 139 9.67 -3.62 -11.65
C LEU A 139 11.13 -3.43 -11.18
N LEU A 140 11.31 -2.79 -10.03
CA LEU A 140 12.63 -2.59 -9.43
C LEU A 140 13.34 -3.93 -9.14
N LEU A 141 12.62 -4.90 -8.59
CA LEU A 141 13.13 -6.25 -8.33
C LEU A 141 13.58 -6.94 -9.62
N ILE A 142 12.80 -6.82 -10.70
CA ILE A 142 13.15 -7.39 -12.01
C ILE A 142 14.44 -6.75 -12.53
N ILE A 143 14.52 -5.42 -12.53
CA ILE A 143 15.72 -4.68 -12.99
C ILE A 143 16.94 -5.09 -12.17
N PHE A 144 16.81 -5.11 -10.85
CA PHE A 144 17.89 -5.48 -9.94
C PHE A 144 18.38 -6.91 -10.19
N SER A 145 17.45 -7.85 -10.41
CA SER A 145 17.78 -9.24 -10.75
C SER A 145 18.56 -9.36 -12.05
N VAL A 146 18.17 -8.59 -13.09
CA VAL A 146 18.88 -8.58 -14.38
C VAL A 146 20.31 -8.06 -14.23
N ILE A 147 20.52 -7.02 -13.42
CA ILE A 147 21.86 -6.47 -13.15
C ILE A 147 22.75 -7.50 -12.45
N ILE A 148 22.25 -8.14 -11.38
CA ILE A 148 23.00 -9.18 -10.66
C ILE A 148 23.38 -10.34 -11.58
N LEU A 149 22.46 -10.81 -12.42
CA LEU A 149 22.74 -11.90 -13.36
C LEU A 149 23.76 -11.48 -14.44
N SER A 150 23.80 -10.20 -14.80
CA SER A 150 24.74 -9.67 -15.80
C SER A 150 26.14 -9.51 -15.23
N VAL A 151 26.27 -9.09 -13.96
CA VAL A 151 27.56 -8.91 -13.28
C VAL A 151 28.10 -10.23 -12.72
N GLY A 152 27.22 -11.17 -12.35
CA GLY A 152 27.58 -12.49 -11.82
C GLY A 152 27.96 -13.53 -12.89
N ARG A 153 27.99 -13.15 -14.18
CA ARG A 153 28.63 -13.92 -15.26
C ARG A 153 30.08 -13.52 -15.41
#